data_AF-A0A931GEF5-F1
#
_entry.id   AF-A0A931GEF5-F1
#
_cell.length_a   1.000
_cell.length_b   1.000
_cell.length_c   1.000
_cell.angle_alpha   90.00
_cell.angle_beta   90.00
_cell.angle_gamma   90.00
#
_symmetry.space_group_name_H-M   'P 1'
#
loop_
_entity.id
_entity.type
_entity.pdbx_description
1 polymer ?
#
loop_
_entity_poly.entity_id
_entity_poly.type
_entity_poly.pdbx_seq_one_letter_code
_entity_poly.pdbx_strand_id
1 'polypeptide(L)' 'KDLAANIEAGKVFKKDTPVTWRCRNCGYLHEGAEAPDMCPACAHEKAHFEVLGENW' A
#
# COMPACT_ATOMS: atom_id res chain seq x y z
N LYS A 1 -4.23 18.11 -1.57
CA LYS A 1 -3.79 18.30 -0.16
C LYS A 1 -3.74 16.97 0.59
N ASP A 2 -4.32 15.90 0.02
CA ASP A 2 -4.63 14.65 0.73
C ASP A 2 -3.41 13.74 0.93
N LEU A 3 -2.42 13.80 0.03
CA LEU A 3 -1.18 13.03 0.17
C LEU A 3 -0.29 13.52 1.32
N ALA A 4 -0.18 14.84 1.51
CA ALA A 4 0.59 15.41 2.62
C ALA A 4 -0.04 15.03 3.97
N ALA A 5 -1.36 15.09 4.07
CA ALA A 5 -2.10 14.66 5.25
C ALA A 5 -1.88 13.17 5.56
N ASN A 6 -1.78 12.30 4.54
CA ASN A 6 -1.48 10.89 4.75
C ASN A 6 -0.07 10.64 5.31
N ILE A 7 0.91 11.46 4.90
CA ILE A 7 2.28 11.39 5.42
C ILE A 7 2.29 11.81 6.89
N GLU A 8 1.72 12.97 7.21
CA GLU A 8 1.66 13.50 8.58
C GLU A 8 0.90 12.56 9.53
N ALA A 9 -0.17 11.93 9.04
CA ALA A 9 -0.98 11.00 9.83
C ALA A 9 -0.44 9.55 9.86
N GLY A 10 0.67 9.24 9.18
CA GLY A 10 1.19 7.88 9.08
C GLY A 10 0.24 6.90 8.34
N LYS A 11 -0.71 7.40 7.55
CA LYS A 11 -1.74 6.62 6.83
C LYS A 11 -1.36 6.26 5.39
N VAL A 12 -0.09 6.43 5.03
CA VAL A 12 0.44 6.08 3.70
C VAL A 12 0.37 4.57 3.47
N PHE A 13 0.82 3.78 4.47
CA PHE A 13 0.91 2.32 4.40
C PHE A 13 0.04 1.61 5.43
N LYS A 14 -0.91 2.33 6.03
CA LYS A 14 -1.86 1.84 7.02
C LYS A 14 -3.23 2.46 6.79
N LYS A 15 -4.27 1.65 6.92
CA LYS A 15 -5.68 2.04 6.89
C LYS A 15 -6.40 1.50 8.13
N ASP A 16 -7.49 2.18 8.47
CA ASP A 16 -8.30 1.81 9.63
C ASP A 16 -9.11 0.52 9.38
N THR A 17 -9.42 0.24 8.10
CA THR A 17 -10.06 -1.01 7.65
C THR A 17 -9.12 -1.78 6.71
N PRO A 18 -9.22 -3.11 6.63
CA PRO A 18 -8.49 -3.89 5.64
C PRO A 18 -8.77 -3.40 4.23
N VAL A 19 -7.72 -3.24 3.44
CA VAL A 19 -7.78 -2.90 2.01
C VAL A 19 -6.83 -3.80 1.24
N THR A 20 -7.00 -3.82 -0.08
CA THR A 20 -6.06 -4.50 -0.97
C THR A 20 -4.92 -3.56 -1.33
N TRP A 21 -3.71 -3.95 -0.98
CA TRP A 21 -2.47 -3.27 -1.34
C TRP A 21 -1.87 -3.91 -2.58
N ARG A 22 -1.54 -3.10 -3.58
CA ARG A 22 -0.85 -3.51 -4.80
C ARG A 22 0.61 -3.08 -4.75
N CYS A 23 1.52 -4.02 -5.00
CA CYS A 23 2.91 -3.71 -5.29
C CYS A 23 3.02 -3.08 -6.69
N ARG A 24 3.45 -1.83 -6.78
CA ARG A 24 3.70 -1.10 -8.03
C ARG A 24 4.88 -1.65 -8.83
N ASN A 25 5.78 -2.40 -8.19
CA ASN A 25 6.94 -2.98 -8.86
C ASN A 25 6.60 -4.24 -9.65
N CYS A 26 5.76 -5.13 -9.11
CA CYS A 26 5.53 -6.46 -9.69
C CYS A 26 4.05 -6.88 -9.78
N GLY A 27 3.11 -6.07 -9.27
CA GLY A 27 1.67 -6.37 -9.30
C GLY A 27 1.15 -7.28 -8.19
N TYR A 28 1.98 -7.72 -7.23
CA TYR A 28 1.54 -8.53 -6.09
C TYR A 28 0.41 -7.84 -5.29
N LEU A 29 -0.59 -8.61 -4.88
CA LEU A 29 -1.73 -8.14 -4.09
C LEU A 29 -1.66 -8.70 -2.66
N HIS A 30 -1.84 -7.81 -1.69
CA HIS A 30 -1.89 -8.13 -0.26
C HIS A 30 -3.16 -7.57 0.36
N GLU A 31 -3.94 -8.39 1.06
CA GLU A 31 -5.11 -7.95 1.82
C GLU A 31 -4.75 -7.76 3.29
N GLY A 32 -4.94 -6.54 3.80
CA GLY A 32 -4.60 -6.22 5.19
C GLY A 32 -4.84 -4.76 5.54
N ALA A 33 -4.82 -4.44 6.84
CA ALA A 33 -4.88 -3.05 7.30
C ALA A 33 -3.58 -2.28 6.99
N GLU A 34 -2.47 -2.99 6.77
CA GLU A 34 -1.14 -2.41 6.53
C GLU A 34 -0.47 -3.08 5.34
N ALA A 35 0.35 -2.34 4.60
CA ALA A 35 1.20 -2.92 3.57
C ALA A 35 2.39 -3.67 4.21
N PRO A 36 2.85 -4.79 3.63
CA PRO A 36 3.97 -5.53 4.18
C PRO A 36 5.29 -4.75 4.06
N ASP A 37 6.22 -4.94 5.01
CA ASP A 37 7.52 -4.27 5.00
C ASP A 37 8.38 -4.63 3.77
N MET A 38 8.21 -5.85 3.27
CA MET A 38 8.85 -6.35 2.07
C MET A 38 7.85 -7.14 1.23
N CYS A 39 7.85 -6.90 -0.09
CA CYS A 39 7.00 -7.61 -1.03
C CYS A 39 7.42 -9.09 -1.11
N PRO A 40 6.55 -10.06 -0.80
CA PRO A 40 6.89 -11.48 -0.81
C PRO A 40 7.14 -12.03 -2.22
N ALA A 41 6.73 -11.32 -3.27
CA ALA A 41 6.94 -11.73 -4.66
C ALA A 41 8.26 -11.21 -5.26
N CYS A 42 8.63 -9.95 -5.00
CA CYS A 42 9.80 -9.31 -5.65
C CYS A 42 10.85 -8.77 -4.69
N ALA A 43 10.68 -8.98 -3.38
CA ALA A 43 11.59 -8.53 -2.31
C ALA A 43 11.86 -7.02 -2.26
N HIS A 44 11.01 -6.20 -2.88
CA HIS A 44 11.10 -4.73 -2.79
C HIS A 44 10.40 -4.20 -1.54
N GLU A 45 10.85 -3.05 -1.07
CA GLU A 45 10.39 -2.42 0.17
C GLU A 45 8.91 -1.97 0.11
N LYS A 46 8.31 -1.79 1.29
CA LYS A 46 6.96 -1.26 1.50
C LYS A 46 6.62 -0.01 0.69
N ALA A 47 7.62 0.82 0.39
CA ALA A 47 7.49 2.04 -0.40
C ALA A 47 6.88 1.80 -1.80
N HIS A 48 6.92 0.57 -2.31
CA HIS A 48 6.31 0.19 -3.58
C HIS A 48 4.83 -0.17 -3.49
N PHE A 49 4.22 -0.22 -2.32
CA PHE A 49 2.80 -0.54 -2.18
C PHE A 49 1.91 0.70 -2.27
N GLU A 50 0.76 0.52 -2.92
CA GLU A 50 -0.34 1.49 -2.96
C GLU A 50 -1.67 0.76 -2.73
N VAL A 51 -2.74 1.49 -2.39
CA VAL A 51 -4.08 0.90 -2.35
C VAL A 51 -4.53 0.58 -3.78
N LEU A 52 -5.05 -0.62 -4.01
CA LEU A 52 -5.57 -1.03 -5.31
C LEU A 52 -6.71 -0.10 -5.73
N GLY A 53 -6.52 0.61 -6.84
CA GLY A 53 -7.55 1.43 -7.48
C GLY A 53 -8.24 0.65 -8.61
N GLU A 54 -9.56 0.65 -8.59
CA GLU A 54 -10.42 0.03 -9.61
C GLU A 54 -11.19 1.14 -10.32
N ASN A 55 -10.62 1.68 -11.41
CA ASN A 55 -11.12 2.90 -12.07
C ASN A 55 -11.24 2.76 -13.60
N TRP A 56 -11.99 1.75 -14.05
CA TRP A 56 -12.29 1.48 -15.46
C TRP A 56 -13.72 1.88 -15.85
#